data_AF-A0A3D5R505-F1
#
_entry.id   AF-A0A3D5R505-F1
#
_cell.length_a   1.000
_cell.length_b   1.000
_cell.length_c   1.000
_cell.angle_alpha   90.00
_cell.angle_beta   90.00
_cell.angle_gamma   90.00
#
_symmetry.space_group_name_H-M   'P 1'
#
loop_
_entity.id
_entity.type
_entity.pdbx_description
1 polymer ?
#
loop_
_entity_poly.entity_id
_entity_poly.type
_entity_poly.pdbx_seq_one_letter_code
_entity_poly.pdbx_strand_id
1 'polypeptide(L)'
;CNEVQELGIINPQNRGFKTEIGPALELPLNSVNCSNCGQCTIVCPVGALYEKDATKSVWEAIFDENKRVVIQTAPAIRAALGEEFGYEPGTLVTGKMVSALRDIGFDDVFDTNFAADLTIIEEGYEFLSRVENALKGKTSSLPMITSCSPGWIKYVEHDFPQYLDHISSCKSPHMMLGALAKAYYPEIKDVKPENIFVVS
;
A
#
# COMPACT_ATOMS: atom_id res chain seq x y z
N CYS A 1 -8.17 11.94 -12.37
CA CYS A 1 -6.80 12.47 -12.18
C CYS A 1 -6.83 13.98 -12.00
N ASN A 2 -7.34 14.75 -12.97
CA ASN A 2 -7.51 16.20 -12.86
C ASN A 2 -8.41 16.64 -11.69
N GLU A 3 -9.56 15.99 -11.47
CA GLU A 3 -10.55 16.46 -10.49
C GLU A 3 -10.29 15.98 -9.05
N VAL A 4 -9.80 14.75 -8.89
CA VAL A 4 -9.65 14.11 -7.57
C VAL A 4 -8.26 14.30 -6.99
N GLN A 5 -7.23 14.25 -7.83
CA GLN A 5 -5.83 14.35 -7.38
C GLN A 5 -5.19 15.67 -7.80
N GLU A 6 -5.80 16.41 -8.73
CA GLU A 6 -5.28 17.67 -9.28
C GLU A 6 -3.89 17.59 -9.94
N LEU A 7 -3.39 16.37 -10.19
CA LEU A 7 -2.08 16.11 -10.79
C LEU A 7 -2.05 16.11 -12.32
N GLY A 8 -3.19 15.89 -12.97
CA GLY A 8 -3.31 15.87 -14.43
C GLY A 8 -2.36 14.95 -15.18
N ILE A 9 -2.09 13.76 -14.64
CA ILE A 9 -1.13 12.79 -15.19
C ILE A 9 -1.62 12.09 -16.45
N ILE A 10 -2.91 11.73 -16.52
CA ILE A 10 -3.50 11.08 -17.71
C ILE A 10 -4.44 12.04 -18.42
N ASN A 11 -4.24 12.22 -19.73
CA ASN A 11 -5.04 13.10 -20.58
C ASN A 11 -5.18 12.50 -21.99
N PRO A 12 -6.11 12.99 -22.82
CA PRO A 12 -6.15 12.67 -24.24
C PRO A 12 -4.83 13.05 -24.92
N GLN A 13 -4.13 12.04 -25.42
CA GLN A 13 -2.98 12.16 -26.31
C GLN A 13 -3.46 12.05 -27.75
N ASN A 14 -2.61 12.48 -28.69
CA ASN A 14 -2.91 12.41 -30.12
C ASN A 14 -4.23 13.14 -30.51
N ARG A 15 -4.74 12.94 -31.73
CA ARG A 15 -5.98 13.59 -32.22
C ARG A 15 -6.77 12.66 -33.14
N GLY A 16 -8.09 12.87 -33.19
CA GLY A 16 -9.02 12.15 -34.07
C GLY A 16 -9.13 10.67 -33.72
N PHE A 17 -9.12 9.79 -34.72
CA PHE A 17 -9.21 8.34 -34.52
C PHE A 17 -7.99 7.70 -33.83
N LYS A 18 -6.92 8.47 -33.65
CA LYS A 18 -5.70 8.02 -32.94
C LYS A 18 -5.65 8.49 -31.49
N THR A 19 -6.71 9.14 -30.99
CA THR A 19 -6.73 9.62 -29.61
C THR A 19 -6.71 8.46 -28.64
N GLU A 20 -5.81 8.55 -27.67
CA GLU A 20 -5.64 7.58 -26.59
C GLU A 20 -5.52 8.30 -25.25
N ILE A 21 -5.77 7.59 -24.16
CA ILE A 21 -5.68 8.15 -22.81
C ILE A 21 -4.37 7.67 -22.18
N GLY A 22 -3.50 8.61 -21.84
CA GLY A 22 -2.23 8.27 -21.21
C GLY A 22 -1.44 9.50 -20.76
N PRO A 23 -0.25 9.28 -20.20
CA PRO A 23 0.70 10.34 -19.90
C PRO A 23 1.16 11.08 -21.16
N ALA A 24 1.65 12.29 -20.98
CA ALA A 24 2.25 13.06 -22.07
C ALA A 24 3.41 12.28 -22.70
N LEU A 25 3.55 12.39 -24.03
CA LEU A 25 4.61 11.74 -24.81
C LEU A 25 4.62 10.21 -24.70
N GLU A 26 3.47 9.59 -24.37
CA GLU A 26 3.34 8.13 -24.21
C GLU A 26 4.33 7.55 -23.17
N LEU A 27 4.77 8.39 -22.22
CA LEU A 27 5.72 7.97 -21.20
C LEU A 27 5.08 6.93 -20.27
N PRO A 28 5.86 5.96 -19.78
CA PRO A 28 5.43 5.05 -18.74
C PRO A 28 4.92 5.79 -17.48
N LEU A 29 3.86 5.28 -16.84
CA LEU A 29 3.31 5.88 -15.61
C LEU A 29 4.32 5.98 -14.46
N ASN A 30 5.30 5.08 -14.41
CA ASN A 30 6.34 5.09 -13.38
C ASN A 30 7.44 6.14 -13.63
N SER A 31 7.55 6.68 -14.84
CA SER A 31 8.56 7.71 -15.19
C SER A 31 8.02 9.14 -15.15
N VAL A 32 6.75 9.31 -14.78
CA VAL A 32 6.10 10.62 -14.62
C VAL A 32 5.67 10.81 -13.17
N ASN A 33 5.21 12.02 -12.82
CA ASN A 33 4.76 12.40 -11.47
C ASN A 33 3.43 11.72 -11.04
N CYS A 34 3.17 10.50 -11.50
CA CYS A 34 2.01 9.71 -11.09
C CYS A 34 2.13 9.29 -9.62
N SER A 35 1.20 9.69 -8.76
CA SER A 35 1.13 9.21 -7.37
C SER A 35 0.74 7.73 -7.24
N ASN A 36 0.42 7.02 -8.33
CA ASN A 36 -0.03 5.63 -8.32
C ASN A 36 -1.25 5.36 -7.42
N CYS A 37 -2.14 6.35 -7.25
CA CYS A 37 -3.30 6.25 -6.36
C CYS A 37 -4.46 5.37 -6.88
N GLY A 38 -4.43 4.93 -8.13
CA GLY A 38 -5.47 4.07 -8.72
C GLY A 38 -6.83 4.76 -8.98
N GLN A 39 -7.00 6.05 -8.68
CA GLN A 39 -8.28 6.74 -8.89
C GLN A 39 -8.77 6.69 -10.35
N CYS A 40 -7.85 6.56 -11.31
CA CYS A 40 -8.20 6.39 -12.71
C CYS A 40 -8.78 5.01 -13.06
N THR A 41 -8.41 3.95 -12.33
CA THR A 41 -8.94 2.60 -12.58
C THR A 41 -10.38 2.48 -12.08
N ILE A 42 -10.68 3.08 -10.91
CA ILE A 42 -12.02 3.08 -10.30
C ILE A 42 -13.08 3.71 -11.21
N VAL A 43 -12.74 4.79 -11.91
CA VAL A 43 -13.68 5.49 -12.81
C VAL A 43 -13.71 4.91 -14.23
N CYS A 44 -12.89 3.90 -14.53
CA CYS A 44 -12.81 3.33 -15.86
C CYS A 44 -14.03 2.43 -16.13
N PRO A 45 -14.93 2.78 -17.07
CA PRO A 45 -16.18 2.04 -17.25
C PRO A 45 -16.02 0.73 -18.02
N VAL A 46 -14.86 0.49 -18.63
CA VAL A 46 -14.62 -0.61 -19.58
C VAL A 46 -13.42 -1.48 -19.22
N GLY A 47 -12.76 -1.23 -18.09
CA GLY A 47 -11.57 -1.99 -17.69
C GLY A 47 -10.35 -1.77 -18.57
N ALA A 48 -10.26 -0.64 -19.30
CA ALA A 48 -9.06 -0.29 -20.07
C ALA A 48 -7.88 0.05 -19.16
N LEU A 49 -8.14 0.52 -17.95
CA LEU A 49 -7.16 0.79 -16.91
C LEU A 49 -7.34 -0.21 -15.77
N TYR A 50 -6.27 -0.91 -15.43
CA TYR A 50 -6.25 -1.95 -14.41
C TYR A 50 -4.93 -1.89 -13.62
N GLU A 51 -4.95 -2.51 -12.46
CA GLU A 51 -3.79 -2.68 -11.59
C GLU A 51 -2.73 -3.58 -12.22
N LYS A 52 -1.49 -3.46 -11.75
CA LYS A 52 -0.46 -4.40 -12.16
C LYS A 52 -0.72 -5.75 -11.49
N ASP A 53 -1.11 -6.75 -12.30
CA ASP A 53 -1.39 -8.09 -11.81
C ASP A 53 -0.15 -8.77 -11.21
N ALA A 54 -0.31 -9.32 -10.01
CA ALA A 54 0.67 -10.14 -9.31
C ALA A 54 0.16 -11.57 -9.04
N THR A 55 -1.05 -11.89 -9.49
CA THR A 55 -1.75 -13.16 -9.20
C THR A 55 -0.92 -14.37 -9.64
N LYS A 56 -0.29 -14.31 -10.82
CA LYS A 56 0.58 -15.39 -11.30
C LYS A 56 1.73 -15.71 -10.33
N SER A 57 2.46 -14.69 -9.86
CA SER A 57 3.56 -14.89 -8.92
C SER A 57 3.09 -15.41 -7.55
N VAL A 58 1.87 -15.06 -7.15
CA VAL A 58 1.26 -15.56 -5.92
C VAL A 58 0.92 -17.06 -6.06
N TRP A 59 0.32 -17.47 -7.17
CA TRP A 59 0.08 -18.90 -7.44
C TRP A 59 1.37 -19.70 -7.50
N GLU A 60 2.40 -19.20 -8.20
CA GLU A 60 3.72 -19.83 -8.25
C GLU A 60 4.32 -20.02 -6.85
N ALA A 61 4.16 -19.04 -5.96
CA ALA A 61 4.61 -19.16 -4.57
C ALA A 61 3.78 -20.16 -3.76
N ILE A 62 2.45 -20.15 -3.89
CA ILE A 62 1.55 -21.06 -3.16
C ILE A 62 1.80 -22.52 -3.56
N PHE A 63 2.13 -22.78 -4.82
CA PHE A 63 2.42 -24.13 -5.31
C PHE A 63 3.88 -24.57 -5.10
N ASP A 64 4.75 -23.72 -4.57
CA ASP A 64 6.14 -24.09 -4.23
C ASP A 64 6.21 -24.64 -2.80
N GLU A 65 6.39 -25.97 -2.68
CA GLU A 65 6.52 -26.66 -1.39
C GLU A 65 7.70 -26.18 -0.52
N ASN A 66 8.68 -25.48 -1.12
CA ASN A 66 9.82 -24.93 -0.38
C ASN A 66 9.53 -23.54 0.19
N LYS A 67 8.38 -22.95 -0.14
CA LYS A 67 7.97 -21.63 0.35
C LYS A 67 6.92 -21.77 1.43
N ARG A 68 7.04 -20.89 2.43
CA ARG A 68 5.96 -20.59 3.37
C ARG A 68 5.33 -19.28 2.95
N VAL A 69 4.11 -19.31 2.44
CA VAL A 69 3.43 -18.15 1.86
C VAL A 69 2.52 -17.51 2.89
N VAL A 70 2.91 -16.32 3.32
CA VAL A 70 2.18 -15.50 4.26
C VAL A 70 1.44 -14.40 3.51
N ILE A 71 0.17 -14.19 3.81
CA ILE A 71 -0.58 -13.02 3.33
C ILE A 71 -0.86 -12.06 4.48
N GLN A 72 -0.74 -10.75 4.23
CA GLN A 72 -1.21 -9.70 5.12
C GLN A 72 -2.40 -8.96 4.50
N THR A 73 -3.48 -8.75 5.24
CA THR A 73 -4.68 -8.08 4.72
C THR A 73 -4.80 -6.66 5.26
N ALA A 74 -4.93 -5.68 4.36
CA ALA A 74 -5.14 -4.28 4.74
C ALA A 74 -6.48 -4.05 5.48
N PRO A 75 -6.58 -3.01 6.34
CA PRO A 75 -7.76 -2.77 7.17
C PRO A 75 -9.08 -2.71 6.39
N ALA A 76 -9.09 -1.97 5.27
CA ALA A 76 -10.29 -1.66 4.49
C ALA A 76 -10.87 -2.87 3.73
N ILE A 77 -10.05 -3.86 3.37
CA ILE A 77 -10.46 -4.99 2.52
C ILE A 77 -11.60 -5.78 3.18
N ARG A 78 -11.57 -5.95 4.50
CA ARG A 78 -12.60 -6.70 5.23
C ARG A 78 -13.99 -6.06 5.19
N ALA A 79 -14.10 -4.77 4.85
CA ALA A 79 -15.34 -4.02 4.80
C ALA A 79 -15.86 -3.83 3.36
N ALA A 80 -14.96 -3.87 2.36
CA ALA A 80 -15.30 -3.67 0.95
C ALA A 80 -15.42 -4.97 0.16
N LEU A 81 -14.65 -6.01 0.49
CA LEU A 81 -14.62 -7.28 -0.26
C LEU A 81 -15.99 -7.94 -0.37
N GLY A 82 -16.88 -7.74 0.61
CA GLY A 82 -18.24 -8.31 0.58
C GLY A 82 -19.10 -7.81 -0.59
N GLU A 83 -18.85 -6.60 -1.09
CA GLU A 83 -19.63 -6.00 -2.18
C GLU A 83 -19.54 -6.85 -3.46
N GLU A 84 -18.36 -7.42 -3.74
CA GLU A 84 -18.12 -8.33 -4.87
C GLU A 84 -18.86 -9.68 -4.76
N PHE A 85 -19.38 -10.01 -3.58
CA PHE A 85 -20.16 -11.21 -3.31
C PHE A 85 -21.64 -10.92 -3.02
N GLY A 86 -22.11 -9.71 -3.36
CA GLY A 86 -23.52 -9.31 -3.22
C GLY A 86 -23.94 -8.96 -1.79
N TYR A 87 -22.99 -8.68 -0.89
CA TYR A 87 -23.30 -8.10 0.42
C TYR A 87 -23.44 -6.58 0.31
N GLU A 88 -24.18 -5.99 1.25
CA GLU A 88 -24.31 -4.53 1.33
C GLU A 88 -22.97 -3.85 1.64
N PRO A 89 -22.69 -2.65 1.07
CA PRO A 89 -21.48 -1.90 1.36
C PRO A 89 -21.20 -1.72 2.86
N GLY A 90 -19.96 -1.94 3.26
CA GLY A 90 -19.54 -1.88 4.67
C GLY A 90 -19.85 -3.14 5.49
N THR A 91 -20.42 -4.19 4.89
CA THR A 91 -20.59 -5.48 5.56
C THR A 91 -19.22 -6.08 5.92
N LEU A 92 -19.00 -6.36 7.19
CA LEU A 92 -17.75 -6.97 7.65
C LEU A 92 -17.68 -8.45 7.29
N VAL A 93 -16.71 -8.82 6.46
CA VAL A 93 -16.47 -10.19 6.00
C VAL A 93 -15.17 -10.79 6.53
N THR A 94 -14.62 -10.29 7.64
CA THR A 94 -13.30 -10.67 8.17
C THR A 94 -13.09 -12.18 8.30
N GLY A 95 -14.00 -12.89 8.97
CA GLY A 95 -13.88 -14.35 9.14
C GLY A 95 -14.01 -15.13 7.84
N LYS A 96 -14.86 -14.65 6.90
CA LYS A 96 -15.02 -15.27 5.58
C LYS A 96 -13.77 -15.08 4.73
N MET A 97 -13.21 -13.88 4.73
CA MET A 97 -11.96 -13.55 4.05
C MET A 97 -10.80 -14.43 4.56
N VAL A 98 -10.61 -14.52 5.88
CA VAL A 98 -9.56 -15.36 6.47
C VAL A 98 -9.76 -16.83 6.12
N SER A 99 -11.00 -17.32 6.14
CA SER A 99 -11.30 -18.72 5.78
C SER A 99 -11.00 -18.99 4.31
N ALA A 100 -11.43 -18.10 3.41
CA ALA A 100 -11.17 -18.21 1.97
C ALA A 100 -9.67 -18.16 1.65
N LEU A 101 -8.90 -17.31 2.31
CA LEU A 101 -7.44 -17.25 2.12
C LEU A 101 -6.76 -18.55 2.56
N ARG A 102 -7.23 -19.19 3.64
CA ARG A 102 -6.73 -20.51 4.03
C ARG A 102 -7.10 -21.58 3.02
N ASP A 103 -8.33 -21.55 2.49
CA ASP A 103 -8.78 -22.50 1.47
C ASP A 103 -8.02 -22.34 0.13
N ILE A 104 -7.57 -21.11 -0.18
CA ILE A 104 -6.71 -20.82 -1.34
C ILE A 104 -5.32 -21.46 -1.21
N GLY A 105 -4.85 -21.71 0.01
CA GLY A 105 -3.55 -22.35 0.26
C GLY A 105 -2.50 -21.46 0.92
N PHE A 106 -2.88 -20.28 1.45
CA PHE A 106 -1.95 -19.50 2.28
C PHE A 106 -1.64 -20.22 3.59
N ASP A 107 -0.36 -20.31 3.93
CA ASP A 107 0.12 -20.93 5.15
C ASP A 107 -0.32 -20.18 6.41
N ASP A 108 -0.22 -18.86 6.36
CA ASP A 108 -0.58 -17.97 7.46
C ASP A 108 -1.20 -16.69 6.93
N VAL A 109 -2.25 -16.24 7.62
CA VAL A 109 -3.01 -15.02 7.31
C VAL A 109 -2.81 -14.03 8.43
N PHE A 110 -2.10 -12.95 8.16
CA PHE A 110 -1.85 -11.85 9.07
C PHE A 110 -2.75 -10.66 8.80
N ASP A 111 -3.00 -9.90 9.85
CA ASP A 111 -3.76 -8.68 9.81
C ASP A 111 -2.81 -7.48 9.85
N THR A 112 -2.79 -6.66 8.80
CA THR A 112 -1.94 -5.45 8.75
C THR A 112 -2.28 -4.47 9.88
N ASN A 113 -3.47 -4.57 10.49
CA ASN A 113 -3.81 -3.78 11.69
C ASN A 113 -2.80 -3.99 12.83
N PHE A 114 -2.24 -5.20 12.99
CA PHE A 114 -1.21 -5.44 14.00
C PHE A 114 0.01 -4.52 13.81
N ALA A 115 0.44 -4.34 12.57
CA ALA A 115 1.53 -3.43 12.28
C ALA A 115 1.08 -1.97 12.20
N ALA A 116 -0.22 -1.69 12.04
CA ALA A 116 -0.75 -0.34 12.21
C ALA A 116 -0.61 0.11 13.67
N ASP A 117 -0.88 -0.77 14.64
CA ASP A 117 -0.60 -0.48 16.05
C ASP A 117 0.89 -0.21 16.26
N LEU A 118 1.78 -0.99 15.64
CA LEU A 118 3.23 -0.72 15.69
C LEU A 118 3.60 0.63 15.08
N THR A 119 3.03 0.99 13.92
CA THR A 119 3.24 2.30 13.32
C THR A 119 2.82 3.41 14.26
N ILE A 120 1.67 3.28 14.94
CA ILE A 120 1.22 4.29 15.91
C ILE A 120 2.17 4.41 17.11
N ILE A 121 2.74 3.30 17.60
CA ILE A 121 3.70 3.34 18.70
C ILE A 121 4.96 4.13 18.29
N GLU A 122 5.54 3.81 17.14
CA GLU A 122 6.76 4.45 16.64
C GLU A 122 6.50 5.92 16.25
N GLU A 123 5.42 6.17 15.51
CA GLU A 123 5.06 7.50 15.02
C GLU A 123 4.61 8.41 16.16
N GLY A 124 3.94 7.85 17.18
CA GLY A 124 3.61 8.54 18.42
C GLY A 124 4.85 8.93 19.21
N TYR A 125 5.83 8.02 19.33
CA TYR A 125 7.11 8.33 19.99
C TYR A 125 7.89 9.42 19.24
N GLU A 126 7.95 9.31 17.91
CA GLU A 126 8.57 10.31 17.05
C GLU A 126 7.91 11.69 17.20
N PHE A 127 6.58 11.74 17.18
CA PHE A 127 5.82 12.97 17.37
C PHE A 127 6.14 13.64 18.71
N LEU A 128 6.08 12.87 19.80
CA LEU A 128 6.37 13.39 21.14
C LEU A 128 7.81 13.91 21.24
N SER A 129 8.77 13.21 20.65
CA SER A 129 10.17 13.64 20.57
C SER A 129 10.34 14.94 19.78
N ARG A 130 9.67 15.08 18.63
CA ARG A 130 9.69 16.32 17.82
C ARG A 130 9.09 17.50 18.61
N VAL A 131 7.93 17.31 19.24
CA VAL A 131 7.27 18.34 20.05
C VAL A 131 8.13 18.73 21.26
N GLU A 132 8.68 17.78 21.99
CA GLU A 132 9.53 18.05 23.15
C GLU A 132 10.78 18.85 22.76
N ASN A 133 11.42 18.51 21.63
CA ASN A 133 12.55 19.26 21.11
C ASN A 133 12.16 20.70 20.74
N ALA A 134 11.04 20.91 20.07
CA ALA A 134 10.53 22.23 19.74
C ALA A 134 10.26 23.07 21.00
N LEU A 135 9.63 22.48 22.02
CA LEU A 135 9.37 23.16 23.31
C LEU A 135 10.65 23.53 24.06
N LYS A 136 11.73 22.77 23.88
CA LYS A 136 13.06 23.07 24.44
C LYS A 136 13.87 24.06 23.58
N GLY A 137 13.28 24.64 22.54
CA GLY A 137 13.96 25.57 21.63
C GLY A 137 15.00 24.91 20.71
N LYS A 138 14.97 23.58 20.58
CA LYS A 138 15.81 22.84 19.63
C LYS A 138 15.15 22.82 18.26
N THR A 139 15.97 22.72 17.21
CA THR A 139 15.47 22.53 15.84
C THR A 139 14.66 21.23 15.75
N SER A 140 13.43 21.32 15.26
CA SER A 140 12.57 20.18 14.99
C SER A 140 11.60 20.51 13.84
N SER A 141 11.35 19.52 12.97
CA SER A 141 10.49 19.68 11.80
C SER A 141 9.03 19.43 12.17
N LEU A 142 8.29 20.53 12.33
CA LEU A 142 6.85 20.54 12.62
C LEU A 142 6.11 21.43 11.60
N PRO A 143 4.90 21.05 11.13
CA PRO A 143 4.11 19.90 11.58
C PRO A 143 4.72 18.56 11.16
N MET A 144 4.52 17.51 11.94
CA MET A 144 4.83 16.15 11.52
C MET A 144 3.68 15.62 10.65
N ILE A 145 4.01 14.97 9.55
CA ILE A 145 3.06 14.48 8.56
C ILE A 145 3.23 12.96 8.42
N THR A 146 2.12 12.25 8.32
CA THR A 146 2.10 10.79 8.21
C THR A 146 2.81 10.28 6.96
N SER A 147 3.45 9.12 7.07
CA SER A 147 4.23 8.49 5.99
C SER A 147 3.59 7.23 5.38
N CYS A 148 2.45 6.79 5.90
CA CYS A 148 1.90 5.47 5.61
C CYS A 148 1.28 5.29 4.21
N SER A 149 0.90 6.38 3.54
CA SER A 149 0.31 6.36 2.20
C SER A 149 1.39 6.53 1.13
N PRO A 150 1.67 5.51 0.29
CA PRO A 150 2.72 5.61 -0.72
C PRO A 150 2.40 6.64 -1.81
N GLY A 151 1.11 6.85 -2.12
CA GLY A 151 0.71 7.89 -3.08
C GLY A 151 0.97 9.30 -2.54
N TRP A 152 0.77 9.50 -1.24
CA TRP A 152 1.15 10.75 -0.57
C TRP A 152 2.67 10.95 -0.57
N ILE A 153 3.45 9.93 -0.21
CA ILE A 153 4.92 10.00 -0.23
C ILE A 153 5.42 10.40 -1.62
N LYS A 154 4.94 9.73 -2.67
CA LYS A 154 5.34 10.02 -4.04
C LYS A 154 4.94 11.43 -4.47
N TYR A 155 3.77 11.91 -4.04
CA TYR A 155 3.35 13.28 -4.28
C TYR A 155 4.28 14.31 -3.62
N VAL A 156 4.67 14.10 -2.36
CA VAL A 156 5.62 15.00 -1.67
C VAL A 156 6.99 14.96 -2.32
N GLU A 157 7.50 13.78 -2.68
CA GLU A 157 8.80 13.63 -3.33
C GLU A 157 8.87 14.40 -4.67
N HIS A 158 7.76 14.49 -5.40
CA HIS A 158 7.70 15.17 -6.68
C HIS A 158 7.39 16.68 -6.57
N ASP A 159 6.36 17.03 -5.80
CA ASP A 159 5.79 18.38 -5.81
C ASP A 159 6.24 19.23 -4.61
N PHE A 160 6.69 18.60 -3.52
CA PHE A 160 7.08 19.28 -2.29
C PHE A 160 8.34 18.70 -1.61
N PRO A 161 9.45 18.50 -2.34
CA PRO A 161 10.65 17.87 -1.78
C PRO A 161 11.26 18.61 -0.58
N GLN A 162 11.02 19.92 -0.47
CA GLN A 162 11.43 20.74 0.68
C GLN A 162 10.72 20.36 2.00
N TYR A 163 9.62 19.61 1.95
CA TYR A 163 8.87 19.17 3.13
C TYR A 163 9.16 17.71 3.51
N LEU A 164 10.15 17.05 2.90
CA LEU A 164 10.50 15.67 3.25
C LEU A 164 10.86 15.50 4.72
N ASP A 165 11.49 16.49 5.35
CA ASP A 165 11.82 16.47 6.78
C ASP A 165 10.57 16.48 7.69
N HIS A 166 9.42 16.88 7.17
CA HIS A 166 8.16 16.85 7.91
C HIS A 166 7.51 15.46 7.91
N ILE A 167 7.90 14.57 7.00
CA ILE A 167 7.37 13.21 6.92
C ILE A 167 7.88 12.39 8.12
N SER A 168 7.00 11.60 8.73
CA SER A 168 7.38 10.63 9.75
C SER A 168 8.43 9.66 9.18
N SER A 169 9.46 9.37 9.96
CA SER A 169 10.48 8.37 9.62
C SER A 169 9.94 6.94 9.71
N CYS A 170 8.74 6.75 10.27
CA CYS A 170 8.12 5.45 10.41
C CYS A 170 7.79 4.86 9.03
N LYS A 171 8.02 3.55 8.89
CA LYS A 171 7.53 2.78 7.75
C LYS A 171 6.00 2.68 7.79
N SER A 172 5.37 2.45 6.65
CA SER A 172 3.94 2.13 6.62
C SER A 172 3.64 0.80 7.33
N PRO A 173 2.40 0.58 7.80
CA PRO A 173 1.99 -0.68 8.42
C PRO A 173 2.31 -1.90 7.54
N HIS A 174 2.09 -1.78 6.23
CA HIS A 174 2.46 -2.81 5.24
C HIS A 174 3.95 -3.13 5.32
N MET A 175 4.80 -2.11 5.23
CA MET A 175 6.26 -2.29 5.22
C MET A 175 6.79 -2.80 6.56
N MET A 176 6.21 -2.35 7.68
CA MET A 176 6.53 -2.83 9.02
C MET A 176 6.18 -4.32 9.17
N LEU A 177 4.97 -4.73 8.78
CA LEU A 177 4.57 -6.13 8.85
C LEU A 177 5.43 -7.01 7.93
N GLY A 178 5.74 -6.54 6.71
CA GLY A 178 6.63 -7.25 5.80
C GLY A 178 8.02 -7.46 6.39
N ALA A 179 8.56 -6.46 7.09
CA ALA A 179 9.84 -6.58 7.80
C ALA A 179 9.75 -7.60 8.95
N LEU A 180 8.70 -7.55 9.77
CA LEU A 180 8.48 -8.52 10.85
C LEU A 180 8.29 -9.95 10.34
N ALA A 181 7.54 -10.13 9.25
CA ALA A 181 7.32 -11.43 8.61
C ALA A 181 8.62 -12.06 8.08
N LYS A 182 9.66 -11.25 7.82
CA LYS A 182 10.96 -11.69 7.29
C LYS A 182 12.07 -11.73 8.33
N ALA A 183 11.95 -11.00 9.44
CA ALA A 183 12.96 -10.93 10.48
C ALA A 183 12.59 -11.71 11.74
N TYR A 184 11.35 -11.56 12.23
CA TYR A 184 10.92 -12.10 13.52
C TYR A 184 10.12 -13.40 13.36
N TYR A 185 9.19 -13.42 12.42
CA TYR A 185 8.34 -14.59 12.18
C TYR A 185 9.09 -15.89 11.80
N PRO A 186 10.19 -15.87 11.01
CA PRO A 186 10.94 -17.09 10.69
C PRO A 186 11.53 -17.76 11.93
N GLU A 187 11.93 -16.99 12.95
CA GLU A 187 12.45 -17.52 14.22
C GLU A 187 11.37 -18.29 15.00
N ILE A 188 10.13 -17.81 14.96
CA ILE A 188 8.99 -18.46 15.64
C ILE A 188 8.61 -19.79 14.98
N LYS A 189 8.73 -19.86 13.65
CA LYS A 189 8.32 -21.03 12.86
C LYS A 189 9.45 -22.01 12.54
N ASP A 190 10.68 -21.70 12.93
CA ASP A 190 11.87 -22.47 12.56
C ASP A 190 12.00 -22.65 11.04
N VAL A 191 11.80 -21.55 10.30
CA VAL A 191 11.91 -21.50 8.83
C VAL A 191 13.00 -20.50 8.45
N LYS A 192 13.73 -20.77 7.36
CA LYS A 192 14.71 -19.81 6.83
C LYS A 192 14.01 -18.56 6.26
N PRO A 193 14.49 -17.33 6.54
CA PRO A 193 13.90 -16.10 5.98
C PRO A 193 13.73 -16.08 4.45
N GLU A 194 14.65 -16.72 3.72
CA GLU A 194 14.62 -16.88 2.26
C GLU A 194 13.45 -17.74 1.74
N ASN A 195 12.88 -18.59 2.60
CA ASN A 195 11.76 -19.45 2.29
C ASN A 195 10.41 -18.82 2.63
N ILE A 196 10.36 -17.70 3.34
CA ILE A 196 9.11 -16.96 3.49
C ILE A 196 8.79 -16.25 2.18
N PHE A 197 7.54 -16.24 1.72
CA PHE A 197 7.04 -15.36 0.67
C PHE A 197 5.90 -14.52 1.25
N VAL A 198 5.96 -13.19 1.09
CA VAL A 198 4.97 -12.27 1.70
C VAL A 198 4.11 -11.68 0.60
N VAL A 199 2.80 -11.85 0.73
CA VAL A 199 1.75 -11.28 -0.11
C VAL A 199 1.00 -10.22 0.68
N SER A 200 0.57 -9.14 0.02
CA SER A 200 -0.17 -8.03 0.63
C SER A 200 -1.34 -7.59 -0.24
#